data_AF-A0A1A0J6X1-F1
#
_entry.id   AF-A0A1A0J6X1-F1
#
_cell.length_a   1.000
_cell.length_b   1.000
_cell.length_c   1.000
_cell.angle_alpha   90.00
_cell.angle_beta   90.00
_cell.angle_gamma   90.00
#
_symmetry.space_group_name_H-M   'P 1'
#
loop_
_entity.id
_entity.type
_entity.pdbx_description
1 polymer ?
#
loop_
_entity_poly.entity_id
_entity_poly.type
_entity_poly.pdbx_seq_one_letter_code
_entity_poly.pdbx_strand_id
1 'polypeptide(L)'
;MDSIPGRRRIAAAALALLALPALLVTACGNSDNGGAQANTTTAAVSTPTEQNPPQPGRMFTANSTITNPHPLPFDSWSRVAPDRIAVNFQIGSPECYGVDATTTETDSTVTVALKAGTLPEAAGRMCTMIAVFGTLEIPLKKPLGDRKVLSAN
;
A
#
# COMPACT_ATOMS: atom_id res chain seq x y z
N MET A 1 44.32 18.26 22.59
CA MET A 1 44.77 19.63 22.85
C MET A 1 45.33 20.15 21.55
N ASP A 2 44.66 21.09 20.91
CA ASP A 2 45.28 22.19 20.17
C ASP A 2 44.18 23.18 19.81
N SER A 3 44.31 24.37 20.39
CA SER A 3 43.33 25.45 20.41
C SER A 3 43.55 26.36 19.21
N ILE A 4 42.49 26.68 18.47
CA ILE A 4 42.46 27.83 17.55
C ILE A 4 41.64 28.94 18.23
N PRO A 5 42.26 30.05 18.68
CA PRO A 5 41.54 31.20 19.19
C PRO A 5 41.12 32.14 18.04
N GLY A 6 39.94 32.74 18.20
CA GLY A 6 39.23 33.49 17.17
C GLY A 6 39.47 35.00 17.15
N ARG A 7 38.56 35.72 16.47
CA ARG A 7 37.99 37.04 16.86
C ARG A 7 36.94 37.46 15.83
N ARG A 8 35.68 37.60 16.27
CA ARG A 8 34.94 38.84 16.64
C ARG A 8 34.43 39.63 15.41
N ARG A 9 33.12 39.59 15.12
CA ARG A 9 31.96 40.32 15.72
C ARG A 9 31.76 41.71 15.10
N ILE A 10 30.64 41.92 14.38
CA ILE A 10 29.85 43.17 14.24
C ILE A 10 28.41 42.68 13.91
N ALA A 11 27.42 42.73 14.82
CA ALA A 11 26.48 43.84 15.12
C ALA A 11 25.69 44.31 13.87
N ALA A 12 24.42 44.72 13.88
CA ALA A 12 23.25 44.72 14.75
C ALA A 12 22.13 45.39 13.90
N ALA A 13 20.85 45.22 14.27
CA ALA A 13 19.70 46.07 13.91
C ALA A 13 19.24 46.01 12.42
N ALA A 14 18.00 46.28 12.04
CA ALA A 14 16.83 46.85 12.70
C ALA A 14 15.55 46.43 11.94
N LEU A 15 14.40 46.62 12.60
CA LEU A 15 13.05 46.48 12.10
C LEU A 15 12.75 47.28 10.82
N ALA A 16 11.85 46.74 9.99
CA ALA A 16 11.00 47.54 9.13
C ALA A 16 9.61 46.91 9.02
N LEU A 17 8.66 47.49 9.76
CA LEU A 17 7.22 47.33 9.53
C LEU A 17 6.89 47.92 8.15
N LEU A 18 6.19 47.16 7.32
CA LEU A 18 5.55 47.67 6.11
C LEU A 18 4.09 47.28 6.10
N ALA A 19 3.27 48.31 5.95
CA ALA A 19 1.82 48.35 6.03
C ALA A 19 1.14 47.42 5.03
N LEU A 20 0.14 46.65 5.50
CA LEU A 20 -0.82 46.00 4.62
C LEU A 20 -1.96 46.98 4.29
N PRO A 21 -2.19 47.34 3.02
CA PRO A 21 -3.40 48.03 2.61
C PRO A 21 -4.61 47.07 2.64
N ALA A 22 -5.71 47.58 3.19
CA ALA A 22 -7.01 46.92 3.17
C ALA A 22 -7.53 46.73 1.74
N LEU A 23 -7.72 45.47 1.33
CA LEU A 23 -8.62 45.13 0.22
C LEU A 23 -9.96 44.69 0.80
N LEU A 24 -10.94 45.58 0.68
CA LEU A 24 -12.36 45.24 0.77
C LEU A 24 -12.74 44.53 -0.55
N VAL A 25 -12.95 43.22 -0.49
CA VAL A 25 -13.72 42.50 -1.51
C VAL A 25 -15.01 42.03 -0.85
N THR A 26 -16.05 42.84 -1.00
CA THR A 26 -17.44 42.39 -0.92
C THR A 26 -17.74 41.58 -2.17
N ALA A 27 -17.76 40.26 -2.04
CA ALA A 27 -18.40 39.37 -3.00
C ALA A 27 -19.46 38.57 -2.27
N CYS A 28 -20.72 38.99 -2.41
CA CYS A 28 -21.87 38.15 -2.12
C CYS A 28 -21.96 37.10 -3.23
N GLY A 29 -21.80 35.83 -2.87
CA GLY A 29 -22.09 34.68 -3.71
C GLY A 29 -22.75 33.61 -2.87
N ASN A 30 -24.08 33.68 -2.73
CA ASN A 30 -24.88 32.61 -2.16
C ASN A 30 -24.96 31.48 -3.20
N SER A 31 -24.23 30.40 -2.98
CA SER A 31 -24.46 29.12 -3.66
C SER A 31 -24.13 28.01 -2.67
N ASP A 32 -25.19 27.34 -2.23
CA ASP A 32 -25.16 26.12 -1.43
C ASP A 32 -24.28 25.07 -2.10
N ASN A 33 -23.00 25.03 -1.72
CA ASN A 33 -22.13 23.91 -2.05
C ASN A 33 -22.21 22.90 -0.90
N GLY A 34 -23.31 22.15 -0.89
CA GLY A 34 -23.38 20.80 -0.34
C GLY A 34 -22.47 19.85 -1.13
N GLY A 35 -21.19 20.19 -1.23
CA GLY A 35 -20.16 19.33 -1.77
C GLY A 35 -19.75 18.36 -0.68
N ALA A 36 -20.48 17.25 -0.56
CA ALA A 36 -19.88 16.05 0.00
C ALA A 36 -18.66 15.74 -0.86
N GLN A 37 -17.47 16.06 -0.35
CA GLN A 37 -16.22 15.62 -0.95
C GLN A 37 -16.20 14.10 -0.78
N ALA A 38 -16.75 13.40 -1.76
CA ALA A 38 -16.66 11.96 -1.85
C ALA A 38 -15.18 11.62 -1.90
N ASN A 39 -14.64 11.20 -0.77
CA ASN A 39 -13.28 10.71 -0.65
C ASN A 39 -13.26 9.29 -1.25
N THR A 40 -13.57 9.19 -2.55
CA THR A 40 -13.45 7.94 -3.31
C THR A 40 -11.98 7.73 -3.62
N THR A 41 -11.28 7.07 -2.69
CA THR A 41 -10.00 6.45 -2.98
C THR A 41 -10.28 5.31 -3.96
N THR A 42 -10.15 5.57 -5.27
CA THR A 42 -10.18 4.52 -6.28
C THR A 42 -8.92 3.67 -6.12
N ALA A 43 -9.10 2.39 -5.80
CA ALA A 43 -8.00 1.43 -5.78
C ALA A 43 -7.34 1.38 -7.17
N ALA A 44 -6.01 1.46 -7.22
CA ALA A 44 -5.28 1.32 -8.46
C ALA A 44 -5.33 -0.15 -8.91
N VAL A 45 -5.44 -0.38 -10.21
CA VAL A 45 -5.46 -1.74 -10.77
C VAL A 45 -4.28 -1.94 -11.71
N SER A 46 -3.55 -3.04 -11.54
CA SER A 46 -2.43 -3.44 -12.40
C SER A 46 -2.63 -4.84 -12.97
N THR A 47 -1.86 -5.17 -14.02
CA THR A 47 -1.87 -6.49 -14.67
C THR A 47 -0.58 -7.24 -14.32
N PRO A 48 -0.61 -8.15 -13.34
CA PRO A 48 0.56 -8.94 -12.94
C PRO A 48 0.92 -9.98 -14.02
N THR A 49 2.20 -10.36 -14.06
CA THR A 49 2.74 -11.29 -15.05
C THR A 49 2.42 -12.74 -14.65
N GLU A 50 1.89 -13.54 -15.58
CA GLU A 50 1.76 -14.98 -15.38
C GLU A 50 3.13 -15.66 -15.51
N GLN A 51 3.55 -16.42 -14.49
CA GLN A 51 4.78 -17.20 -14.48
C GLN A 51 4.53 -18.64 -14.94
N ASN A 52 5.27 -19.05 -15.97
CA ASN A 52 5.30 -20.42 -16.47
C ASN A 52 6.75 -20.77 -16.87
N PRO A 53 7.44 -21.71 -16.18
CA PRO A 53 6.93 -22.52 -15.07
C PRO A 53 6.66 -21.69 -13.79
N PRO A 54 5.78 -22.15 -12.89
CA PRO A 54 5.57 -21.52 -11.58
C PRO A 54 6.87 -21.42 -10.78
N GLN A 55 7.07 -20.27 -10.11
CA GLN A 55 8.20 -20.03 -9.21
C GLN A 55 7.68 -19.64 -7.82
N PRO A 56 7.29 -20.63 -6.98
CA PRO A 56 6.75 -20.34 -5.66
C PRO A 56 7.85 -19.82 -4.72
N GLY A 57 7.50 -18.78 -3.96
CA GLY A 57 8.24 -18.33 -2.79
C GLY A 57 7.82 -19.12 -1.53
N ARG A 58 8.03 -18.49 -0.37
CA ARG A 58 7.59 -19.03 0.91
C ARG A 58 6.07 -19.01 0.98
N MET A 59 5.45 -20.14 1.30
CA MET A 59 3.99 -20.22 1.39
C MET A 59 3.46 -19.42 2.58
N PHE A 60 2.39 -18.66 2.33
CA PHE A 60 1.57 -17.95 3.30
C PHE A 60 0.17 -18.56 3.36
N THR A 61 -0.50 -18.39 4.49
CA THR A 61 -1.92 -18.68 4.67
C THR A 61 -2.65 -17.36 4.90
N ALA A 62 -3.81 -17.20 4.27
CA ALA A 62 -4.63 -16.01 4.45
C ALA A 62 -5.05 -15.88 5.92
N ASN A 63 -4.89 -14.69 6.50
CA ASN A 63 -5.24 -14.37 7.87
C ASN A 63 -5.94 -13.01 7.94
N SER A 64 -7.26 -13.02 8.12
CA SER A 64 -8.08 -11.81 8.23
C SER A 64 -7.94 -11.06 9.56
N THR A 65 -7.20 -11.61 10.52
CA THR A 65 -6.96 -10.99 11.85
C THR A 65 -5.72 -10.10 11.89
N ILE A 66 -5.04 -9.90 10.76
CA ILE A 66 -3.89 -9.00 10.66
C ILE A 66 -4.20 -7.61 11.22
N THR A 67 -3.26 -7.07 11.98
CA THR A 67 -3.34 -5.74 12.58
C THR A 67 -2.73 -4.71 11.65
N ASN A 68 -3.35 -3.53 11.58
CA ASN A 68 -2.98 -2.43 10.68
C ASN A 68 -2.88 -2.88 9.21
N PRO A 69 -3.97 -3.42 8.62
CA PRO A 69 -3.95 -3.93 7.26
C PRO A 69 -3.72 -2.78 6.25
N HIS A 70 -2.77 -2.97 5.35
CA HIS A 70 -2.47 -2.07 4.25
C HIS A 70 -2.37 -2.83 2.93
N PRO A 71 -2.63 -2.19 1.77
CA PRO A 71 -2.48 -2.84 0.48
C PRO A 71 -1.10 -3.47 0.29
N LEU A 72 -1.08 -4.65 -0.35
CA LEU A 72 0.13 -5.39 -0.70
C LEU A 72 0.13 -5.64 -2.21
N PRO A 73 0.98 -4.95 -2.99
CA PRO A 73 1.07 -5.23 -4.42
C PRO A 73 1.68 -6.61 -4.67
N PHE A 74 1.30 -7.21 -5.79
CA PHE A 74 1.93 -8.39 -6.33
C PHE A 74 2.06 -8.23 -7.84
N ASP A 75 3.24 -8.54 -8.37
CA ASP A 75 3.56 -8.31 -9.79
C ASP A 75 3.57 -9.59 -10.61
N SER A 76 3.41 -10.75 -9.94
CA SER A 76 3.39 -12.03 -10.62
C SER A 76 2.45 -13.04 -9.96
N TRP A 77 1.99 -13.99 -10.75
CA TRP A 77 1.10 -15.07 -10.34
C TRP A 77 1.33 -16.31 -11.22
N SER A 78 0.81 -17.46 -10.80
CA SER A 78 0.89 -18.69 -11.59
C SER A 78 -0.38 -19.53 -11.42
N ARG A 79 -0.69 -20.37 -12.41
CA ARG A 79 -1.74 -21.39 -12.31
C ARG A 79 -1.29 -22.54 -11.42
N VAL A 80 -2.16 -22.95 -10.50
CA VAL A 80 -1.92 -24.11 -9.63
C VAL A 80 -2.87 -25.25 -10.00
N ALA A 81 -4.14 -24.93 -10.22
CA ALA A 81 -5.17 -25.84 -10.67
C ALA A 81 -6.18 -25.06 -11.54
N PRO A 82 -7.15 -25.72 -12.21
CA PRO A 82 -8.15 -25.01 -13.01
C PRO A 82 -8.86 -23.89 -12.24
N ASP A 83 -9.16 -24.09 -10.95
CA ASP A 83 -9.85 -23.17 -10.04
C ASP A 83 -8.93 -22.62 -8.94
N ARG A 84 -7.61 -22.63 -9.15
CA ARG A 84 -6.65 -22.14 -8.15
C ARG A 84 -5.48 -21.43 -8.79
N ILE A 85 -5.18 -20.24 -8.27
CA ILE A 85 -3.99 -19.47 -8.61
C ILE A 85 -3.08 -19.33 -7.39
N ALA A 86 -1.81 -19.04 -7.65
CA ALA A 86 -0.85 -18.60 -6.65
C ALA A 86 -0.40 -17.19 -7.02
N VAL A 87 -0.46 -16.24 -6.09
CA VAL A 87 0.06 -14.88 -6.27
C VAL A 87 1.37 -14.72 -5.51
N ASN A 88 2.33 -13.99 -6.09
CA ASN A 88 3.68 -13.88 -5.58
C ASN A 88 4.04 -12.43 -5.25
N PHE A 89 4.46 -12.19 -4.02
CA PHE A 89 4.67 -10.85 -3.44
C PHE A 89 5.93 -10.80 -2.58
N GLN A 90 6.34 -9.60 -2.18
CA GLN A 90 7.40 -9.40 -1.20
C GLN A 90 6.80 -8.92 0.12
N ILE A 91 7.19 -9.56 1.22
CA ILE A 91 6.69 -9.21 2.55
C ILE A 91 7.76 -9.53 3.60
N GLY A 92 7.64 -8.96 4.80
CA GLY A 92 8.45 -9.41 5.93
C GLY A 92 8.18 -10.86 6.32
N SER A 93 8.95 -11.34 7.30
CA SER A 93 8.88 -12.75 7.66
C SER A 93 7.51 -13.17 8.21
N PRO A 94 6.97 -14.33 7.80
CA PRO A 94 5.63 -14.80 8.17
C PRO A 94 5.42 -15.17 9.62
N GLU A 95 6.47 -15.27 10.43
CA GLU A 95 6.31 -15.32 11.89
C GLU A 95 5.87 -13.97 12.47
N CYS A 96 6.00 -12.87 11.72
CA CYS A 96 5.69 -11.51 12.15
C CYS A 96 4.56 -10.87 11.35
N TYR A 97 4.48 -11.18 10.06
CA TYR A 97 3.56 -10.54 9.13
C TYR A 97 2.60 -11.55 8.52
N GLY A 98 1.34 -11.17 8.39
CA GLY A 98 0.30 -11.95 7.74
C GLY A 98 -0.16 -11.29 6.45
N VAL A 99 -0.84 -12.07 5.62
CA VAL A 99 -1.49 -11.60 4.39
C VAL A 99 -2.96 -12.00 4.43
N ASP A 100 -3.84 -11.14 3.94
CA ASP A 100 -5.23 -11.45 3.64
C ASP A 100 -5.51 -11.18 2.15
N ALA A 101 -6.50 -11.88 1.59
CA ALA A 101 -6.84 -11.77 0.19
C ALA A 101 -8.36 -11.70 -0.01
N THR A 102 -8.79 -10.77 -0.86
CA THR A 102 -10.16 -10.75 -1.37
C THR A 102 -10.15 -10.82 -2.89
N THR A 103 -11.14 -11.53 -3.44
CA THR A 103 -11.28 -11.74 -4.89
C THR A 103 -12.62 -11.22 -5.38
N THR A 104 -12.57 -10.35 -6.39
CA THR A 104 -13.73 -9.95 -7.17
C THR A 104 -13.66 -10.67 -8.52
N GLU A 105 -14.57 -11.63 -8.74
CA GLU A 105 -14.59 -12.47 -9.93
C GLU A 105 -15.74 -12.08 -10.86
N THR A 106 -15.42 -11.96 -12.15
CA THR A 106 -16.37 -11.80 -13.24
C THR A 106 -16.18 -12.95 -14.25
N ASP A 107 -16.93 -12.91 -15.36
CA ASP A 107 -16.76 -13.87 -16.45
C ASP A 107 -15.46 -13.65 -17.25
N SER A 108 -14.80 -12.50 -17.12
CA SER A 108 -13.57 -12.16 -17.88
C SER A 108 -12.36 -11.83 -17.00
N THR A 109 -12.55 -11.59 -15.70
CA THR A 109 -11.48 -11.19 -14.79
C THR A 109 -11.57 -11.83 -13.41
N VAL A 110 -10.41 -11.97 -12.78
CA VAL A 110 -10.24 -12.25 -11.36
C VAL A 110 -9.37 -11.13 -10.80
N THR A 111 -10.00 -10.18 -10.11
CA THR A 111 -9.26 -9.10 -9.44
C THR A 111 -8.97 -9.49 -8.01
N VAL A 112 -7.69 -9.56 -7.65
CA VAL A 112 -7.20 -9.90 -6.31
C VAL A 112 -6.75 -8.63 -5.61
N ALA A 113 -7.28 -8.37 -4.43
CA ALA A 113 -6.74 -7.37 -3.51
C ALA A 113 -6.04 -8.08 -2.36
N LEU A 114 -4.73 -7.90 -2.23
CA LEU A 114 -3.98 -8.40 -1.09
C LEU A 114 -3.81 -7.29 -0.06
N LYS A 115 -3.83 -7.69 1.21
CA LYS A 115 -3.47 -6.84 2.34
C LYS A 115 -2.39 -7.51 3.16
N ALA A 116 -1.43 -6.74 3.62
CA ALA A 116 -0.45 -7.16 4.61
C ALA A 116 -0.68 -6.43 5.93
N GLY A 117 -0.24 -7.06 7.02
CA GLY A 117 -0.23 -6.45 8.33
C GLY A 117 0.58 -7.28 9.32
N THR A 118 0.70 -6.80 10.55
CA THR A 118 1.35 -7.57 11.62
C THR A 118 0.40 -8.63 12.15
N LEU A 119 0.93 -9.82 12.44
CA LEU A 119 0.15 -10.84 13.14
C LEU A 119 -0.15 -10.39 14.58
N PRO A 120 -1.37 -10.62 15.12
CA PRO A 120 -1.68 -10.29 16.51
C PRO A 120 -0.69 -10.92 17.51
N GLU A 121 -0.32 -12.17 17.30
CA GLU A 121 0.67 -12.90 18.09
C GLU A 121 2.11 -12.38 17.92
N ALA A 122 2.35 -11.48 16.96
CA ALA A 122 3.63 -10.79 16.75
C ALA A 122 3.74 -9.44 17.44
N ALA A 123 2.68 -8.99 18.11
CA ALA A 123 2.72 -7.75 18.88
C ALA A 123 3.87 -7.75 19.91
N GLY A 124 4.72 -6.73 19.84
CA GLY A 124 5.86 -6.57 20.75
C GLY A 124 7.05 -7.49 20.47
N ARG A 125 7.04 -8.31 19.41
CA ARG A 125 8.20 -9.12 19.00
C ARG A 125 9.20 -8.29 18.20
N MET A 126 10.47 -8.68 18.27
CA MET A 126 11.53 -8.12 17.46
C MET A 126 11.48 -8.75 16.05
N CYS A 127 10.79 -8.08 15.13
CA CYS A 127 10.68 -8.51 13.74
C CYS A 127 11.86 -7.99 12.90
N THR A 128 12.47 -8.88 12.10
CA THR A 128 13.59 -8.48 11.22
C THR A 128 13.08 -7.68 10.02
N MET A 129 13.92 -6.78 9.50
CA MET A 129 13.61 -5.98 8.30
C MET A 129 13.94 -6.71 6.99
N ILE A 130 14.00 -8.04 7.00
CA ILE A 130 14.31 -8.83 5.80
C ILE A 130 13.01 -9.16 5.07
N ALA A 131 12.92 -8.74 3.82
CA ALA A 131 11.83 -9.16 2.93
C ALA A 131 12.08 -10.58 2.40
N VAL A 132 11.02 -11.37 2.38
CA VAL A 132 10.96 -12.68 1.75
C VAL A 132 10.05 -12.60 0.53
N PHE A 133 10.34 -13.43 -0.48
CA PHE A 133 9.37 -13.70 -1.55
C PHE A 133 8.31 -14.66 -1.00
N GLY A 134 7.07 -14.19 -0.92
CA GLY A 134 5.92 -14.93 -0.44
C GLY A 134 5.01 -15.38 -1.57
N THR A 135 4.30 -16.48 -1.34
CA THR A 135 3.28 -17.00 -2.23
C THR A 135 2.01 -17.30 -1.44
N LEU A 136 0.86 -16.88 -1.97
CA LEU A 136 -0.45 -17.22 -1.43
C LEU A 136 -1.28 -17.92 -2.50
N GLU A 137 -1.73 -19.14 -2.19
CA GLU A 137 -2.73 -19.82 -3.01
C GLU A 137 -4.12 -19.27 -2.74
N ILE A 138 -4.86 -19.00 -3.82
CA ILE A 138 -6.20 -18.41 -3.78
C ILE A 138 -7.13 -19.34 -4.55
N PRO A 139 -8.12 -19.95 -3.86
CA PRO A 139 -9.18 -20.68 -4.54
C PRO A 139 -10.12 -19.70 -5.25
N LEU A 140 -10.57 -20.09 -6.45
CA LEU A 140 -11.51 -19.33 -7.28
C LEU A 140 -12.90 -19.97 -7.23
N LYS A 141 -13.94 -19.17 -7.44
CA LYS A 141 -15.34 -19.64 -7.49
C LYS A 141 -15.65 -20.44 -8.75
N LYS A 142 -14.92 -20.19 -9.84
CA LYS A 142 -15.01 -20.88 -11.12
C LYS A 142 -13.60 -21.15 -11.65
N PRO A 143 -13.41 -22.09 -12.61
CA PRO A 143 -12.14 -22.24 -13.29
C PRO A 143 -11.64 -20.92 -13.90
N LEU A 144 -10.33 -20.68 -13.88
CA LEU A 144 -9.71 -19.47 -14.39
C LEU A 144 -9.95 -19.32 -15.91
N GLY A 145 -9.72 -20.38 -16.68
CA GLY A 145 -9.84 -20.34 -18.14
C GLY A 145 -8.98 -19.21 -18.74
N ASP A 146 -9.59 -18.40 -19.61
CA ASP A 146 -8.96 -17.25 -20.25
C ASP A 146 -9.16 -15.93 -19.47
N ARG A 147 -9.72 -15.99 -18.26
CA ARG A 147 -9.93 -14.80 -17.43
C ARG A 147 -8.59 -14.17 -17.05
N LYS A 148 -8.54 -12.84 -17.10
CA LYS A 148 -7.35 -12.07 -16.70
C LYS A 148 -7.26 -11.99 -15.19
N VAL A 149 -6.09 -12.25 -14.64
CA VAL A 149 -5.78 -11.95 -13.23
C VAL A 149 -5.33 -10.49 -13.14
N LEU A 150 -5.93 -9.73 -12.22
CA LEU A 150 -5.61 -8.33 -11.96
C LEU A 150 -5.24 -8.15 -10.48
N SER A 151 -4.37 -7.19 -10.19
CA SER A 151 -4.04 -6.79 -8.83
C SER A 151 -4.71 -5.46 -8.52
N ALA A 152 -5.42 -5.37 -7.39
CA ALA A 152 -5.99 -4.14 -6.87
C ALA A 152 -5.21 -3.68 -5.63
N ASN A 153 -4.77 -2.42 -5.64
CA ASN A 153 -3.87 -1.84 -4.65
C ASN A 153 -4.37 -0.49 -4.13
#